data_AF-A0A2M7DIF6-F1
#
_entry.id   AF-A0A2M7DIF6-F1
#
_cell.length_a   1.000
_cell.length_b   1.000
_cell.length_c   1.000
_cell.angle_alpha   90.00
_cell.angle_beta   90.00
_cell.angle_gamma   90.00
#
_symmetry.space_group_name_H-M   'P 1'
#
loop_
_entity.id
_entity.type
_entity.pdbx_description
1 polymer ?
#
loop_
_entity_poly.entity_id
_entity_poly.type
_entity_poly.pdbx_seq_one_letter_code
_entity_poly.pdbx_strand_id
1 'polypeptide(L)'
;MNVKYFIVKGKNKYSSVYVRFWDSKRIDQKTRTGISVQFNDWSDNKQRIKAKTKINNKDFLNNQLEGLERFIIDNYNTDYNNKKHISGKWLKETVQRFFGRVEKNETHKIYFVDWIEAFTENAHKIHYNGKPIKARSINNYKTTLNILKEFETHKDTKYRFEDIDLGFHRDFIHYCLEEKKFNPNTTGNFISRIKTFCRNIELDNLPINPKFKHREFSAPKSKTFDIYLNDKEINTIYNFDFSKSQKFDNARDLFIIGLRTGLRVSDFMRIKKENILGNVINITTQKTNENLTIPIHPQFKEILN
;
A
#
# COMPACT_ATOMS: atom_id res chain seq x y z
N MET A 1 13.37 -3.88 38.84
CA MET A 1 13.70 -3.38 37.48
C MET A 1 14.60 -2.17 37.56
N ASN A 2 15.67 -2.13 36.78
CA ASN A 2 16.60 -1.00 36.73
C ASN A 2 16.99 -0.72 35.27
N VAL A 3 17.08 0.57 34.92
CA VAL A 3 17.60 1.04 33.64
C VAL A 3 18.85 1.88 33.92
N LYS A 4 19.92 1.66 33.15
CA LYS A 4 21.14 2.46 33.23
C LYS A 4 21.64 2.86 31.85
N TYR A 5 21.92 4.14 31.65
CA TYR A 5 22.63 4.63 30.48
C TYR A 5 24.11 4.85 30.78
N PHE A 6 24.95 4.53 29.80
CA PHE A 6 26.39 4.75 29.89
C PHE A 6 27.01 4.85 28.50
N ILE A 7 28.20 5.43 28.42
CA ILE A 7 29.03 5.40 27.23
C ILE A 7 30.25 4.51 27.48
N VAL A 8 30.80 3.93 26.42
CA VAL A 8 32.05 3.17 26.50
C VAL A 8 33.18 4.07 26.01
N LYS A 9 34.18 4.30 26.86
CA LYS A 9 35.34 5.12 26.53
C LYS A 9 36.11 4.47 25.38
N GLY A 10 36.26 5.19 24.28
CA GLY A 10 36.99 4.76 23.09
C GLY A 10 37.94 5.85 22.59
N LYS A 11 38.71 5.54 21.53
CA LYS A 11 39.64 6.51 20.90
C LYS A 11 38.92 7.60 20.09
N ASN A 12 37.64 7.43 19.79
CA ASN A 12 36.88 8.33 18.92
C ASN A 12 36.27 9.50 19.71
N LYS A 13 36.21 10.68 19.07
CA LYS A 13 35.58 11.90 19.62
C LYS A 13 34.12 11.68 20.06
N TYR A 14 33.40 10.84 19.32
CA TYR A 14 32.02 10.47 19.61
C TYR A 14 31.93 9.05 20.16
N SER A 15 31.10 8.86 21.18
CA SER A 15 30.80 7.59 21.83
C SER A 15 29.31 7.28 21.70
N SER A 16 28.98 6.03 21.38
CA SER A 16 27.58 5.58 21.38
C SER A 16 27.07 5.44 22.81
N VAL A 17 25.85 5.91 23.04
CA VAL A 17 25.14 5.70 24.31
C VAL A 17 24.53 4.31 24.32
N TYR A 18 24.84 3.55 25.36
CA TYR A 18 24.28 2.24 25.64
C TYR A 18 23.20 2.35 26.72
N VAL A 19 22.23 1.44 26.66
CA VAL A 19 21.26 1.21 27.73
C VAL A 19 21.44 -0.22 28.24
N ARG A 20 21.46 -0.38 29.55
CA ARG A 20 21.39 -1.67 30.24
C ARG A 20 20.07 -1.72 31.00
N PHE A 21 19.36 -2.82 30.85
CA PHE A 21 18.17 -3.12 31.62
C PHE A 21 18.38 -4.43 32.37
N TRP A 22 18.09 -4.43 33.67
CA TRP A 22 18.13 -5.66 34.45
C TRP A 22 17.02 -5.71 35.48
N ASP A 23 16.52 -6.92 35.71
CA ASP A 23 15.57 -7.26 36.76
C ASP A 23 16.05 -8.51 37.51
N SER A 24 16.83 -8.28 38.57
CA SER A 24 17.40 -9.33 39.43
C SER A 24 18.05 -10.46 38.62
N LYS A 25 17.63 -11.72 38.81
CA LYS A 25 18.14 -12.89 38.07
C LYS A 25 17.34 -13.20 36.79
N ARG A 26 16.30 -12.43 36.46
CA ARG A 26 15.37 -12.73 35.35
C ARG A 26 15.90 -12.28 34.01
N ILE A 27 16.48 -11.09 33.96
CA ILE A 27 17.03 -10.49 32.76
C ILE A 27 18.15 -9.53 33.14
N ASP A 28 19.23 -9.56 32.36
CA ASP A 28 20.28 -8.55 32.37
C ASP A 28 20.82 -8.41 30.94
N GLN A 29 20.42 -7.35 30.27
CA GLN A 29 20.74 -7.10 28.87
C GLN A 29 21.28 -5.69 28.71
N LYS A 30 22.17 -5.52 27.73
CA LYS A 30 22.67 -4.22 27.30
C LYS A 30 22.66 -4.12 25.79
N THR A 31 22.30 -2.96 25.27
CA THR A 31 22.29 -2.69 23.83
C THR A 31 22.61 -1.22 23.54
N ARG A 32 22.92 -0.92 22.29
CA ARG A 32 23.13 0.47 21.84
C ARG A 32 21.79 1.16 21.66
N THR A 33 21.66 2.38 22.16
CA THR A 33 20.52 3.27 21.84
C THR A 33 20.63 3.86 20.44
N GLY A 34 21.83 3.82 19.85
CA GLY A 34 22.25 4.50 18.63
C GLY A 34 22.11 6.03 18.65
N ILE A 35 22.00 6.62 19.83
CA ILE A 35 22.39 8.01 20.08
C ILE A 35 23.92 8.03 20.22
N SER A 36 24.56 9.05 19.65
CA SER A 36 26.01 9.28 19.76
C SER A 36 26.26 10.66 20.36
N VAL A 37 27.18 10.73 21.32
CA VAL A 37 27.51 11.96 22.06
C VAL A 37 29.01 12.13 22.14
N GLN A 38 29.51 13.36 22.30
CA GLN A 38 30.93 13.52 22.59
C GLN A 38 31.23 13.02 23.99
N PHE A 39 32.38 12.38 24.16
CA PHE A 39 32.78 11.80 25.46
C PHE A 39 32.75 12.84 26.60
N ASN A 40 33.26 14.05 26.34
CA ASN A 40 33.33 15.13 27.32
C ASN A 40 31.96 15.73 27.68
N ASP A 41 30.96 15.55 26.83
CA ASP A 41 29.61 16.10 27.02
C ASP A 41 28.68 15.15 27.78
N TRP A 42 29.11 13.92 28.06
CA TRP A 42 28.33 12.96 28.84
C TRP A 42 28.58 13.12 30.35
N SER A 43 27.52 13.00 31.15
CA SER A 43 27.60 12.94 32.62
C SER A 43 27.28 11.52 33.08
N ASP A 44 28.27 10.81 33.62
CA ASP A 44 28.06 9.45 34.14
C ASP A 44 27.13 9.42 35.34
N ASN A 45 27.22 10.42 36.23
CA ASN A 45 26.36 10.52 37.42
C ASN A 45 24.89 10.74 37.02
N LYS A 46 24.63 11.65 36.07
CA LYS A 46 23.27 11.94 35.61
C LYS A 46 22.79 10.96 34.55
N GLN A 47 23.69 10.17 33.97
CA GLN A 47 23.41 9.28 32.83
C GLN A 47 22.74 10.02 31.67
N ARG A 48 23.18 11.26 31.42
CA ARG A 48 22.58 12.22 30.48
C ARG A 48 23.65 13.13 29.91
N ILE A 49 23.31 13.85 28.84
CA ILE A 49 24.16 14.89 28.25
C ILE A 49 24.19 16.10 29.20
N LYS A 50 25.38 16.63 29.46
CA LYS A 50 25.62 17.77 30.36
C LYS A 50 24.89 19.02 29.87
N ALA A 51 24.17 19.70 30.77
CA ALA A 51 23.44 20.93 30.44
C ALA A 51 24.33 22.06 29.88
N LYS A 52 25.60 22.14 30.30
CA LYS A 52 26.57 23.17 29.89
C LYS A 52 27.23 22.91 28.52
N THR A 53 26.85 21.87 27.79
CA THR A 53 27.39 21.62 26.45
C THR A 53 26.89 22.65 25.43
N LYS A 54 27.70 22.90 24.39
CA LYS A 54 27.35 23.73 23.23
C LYS A 54 26.48 23.00 22.19
N ILE A 55 26.10 21.75 22.45
CA ILE A 55 25.26 20.95 21.56
C ILE A 55 23.81 21.46 21.59
N ASN A 56 23.28 21.86 20.43
CA ASN A 56 21.93 22.42 20.30
C ASN A 56 20.80 21.39 20.50
N ASN A 57 21.03 20.11 20.19
CA ASN A 57 20.02 19.06 20.30
C ASN A 57 20.08 18.28 21.63
N LYS A 58 20.79 18.78 22.65
CA LYS A 58 20.97 18.09 23.95
C LYS A 58 19.65 17.76 24.64
N ASP A 59 18.69 18.69 24.60
CA ASP A 59 17.39 18.53 25.28
C ASP A 59 16.54 17.50 24.55
N PHE A 60 16.52 17.55 23.20
CA PHE A 60 15.89 16.51 22.38
C PHE A 60 16.45 15.11 22.69
N LEU A 61 17.78 14.96 22.73
CA LEU A 61 18.42 13.67 23.00
C LEU A 61 18.16 13.18 24.44
N ASN A 62 18.20 14.07 25.44
CA ASN A 62 17.88 13.72 26.81
C ASN A 62 16.40 13.31 26.97
N ASN A 63 15.48 14.00 26.29
CA ASN A 63 14.06 13.64 26.25
C ASN A 63 13.84 12.28 25.58
N GLN A 64 14.58 11.96 24.53
CA GLN A 64 14.56 10.63 23.89
C GLN A 64 15.05 9.53 24.84
N LEU A 65 16.11 9.78 25.62
CA LEU A 65 16.59 8.83 26.62
C LEU A 65 15.55 8.62 27.73
N GLU A 66 14.91 9.69 28.21
CA GLU A 66 13.85 9.59 29.22
C GLU A 66 12.60 8.86 28.69
N GLY A 67 12.18 9.15 27.46
CA GLY A 67 11.08 8.45 26.80
C GLY A 67 11.39 6.96 26.62
N LEU A 68 12.62 6.62 26.24
CA LEU A 68 13.06 5.24 26.08
C LEU A 68 13.04 4.49 27.42
N GLU A 69 13.44 5.15 28.51
CA GLU A 69 13.43 4.57 29.86
C GLU A 69 12.01 4.15 30.26
N ARG A 70 11.04 5.07 30.11
CA ARG A 70 9.62 4.80 30.35
C ARG A 70 9.11 3.67 29.45
N PHE A 71 9.39 3.74 28.15
CA PHE A 71 8.97 2.74 27.17
C PHE A 71 9.49 1.33 27.48
N ILE A 72 10.75 1.19 27.91
CA ILE A 72 11.33 -0.10 28.31
C ILE A 72 10.59 -0.66 29.52
N ILE A 73 10.35 0.15 30.54
CA ILE A 73 9.67 -0.29 31.78
C ILE A 73 8.23 -0.73 31.46
N ASP A 74 7.49 0.07 30.70
CA ASP A 74 6.10 -0.22 30.34
C ASP A 74 5.98 -1.49 29.48
N ASN A 75 6.85 -1.66 28.48
CA ASN A 75 6.87 -2.86 27.64
C ASN A 75 7.27 -4.09 28.44
N TYR A 76 8.24 -3.98 29.35
CA TYR A 76 8.66 -5.13 30.18
C TYR A 76 7.50 -5.60 31.07
N ASN A 77 6.85 -4.67 31.77
CA ASN A 77 5.68 -4.98 32.59
C ASN A 77 4.57 -5.62 31.76
N THR A 78 4.30 -5.08 30.57
CA THR A 78 3.25 -5.60 29.68
C THR A 78 3.59 -6.99 29.17
N ASP A 79 4.79 -7.20 28.62
CA ASP A 79 5.19 -8.47 28.03
C ASP A 79 5.33 -9.57 29.10
N TYR A 80 5.91 -9.24 30.26
CA TYR A 80 6.09 -10.18 31.37
C TYR A 80 4.75 -10.62 31.97
N ASN A 81 3.85 -9.69 32.28
CA ASN A 81 2.55 -10.02 32.87
C ASN A 81 1.62 -10.75 31.89
N ASN A 82 1.79 -10.53 30.58
CA ASN A 82 1.09 -11.29 29.53
C ASN A 82 1.75 -12.63 29.19
N LYS A 83 2.70 -13.12 30.01
CA LYS A 83 3.41 -14.40 29.82
C LYS A 83 4.15 -14.52 28.47
N LYS A 84 4.54 -13.41 27.85
CA LYS A 84 5.39 -13.46 26.65
C LYS A 84 6.80 -13.89 27.02
N HIS A 85 7.45 -14.63 26.12
CA HIS A 85 8.83 -15.04 26.29
C HIS A 85 9.80 -13.86 26.14
N ILE A 86 10.48 -13.49 27.24
CA ILE A 86 11.50 -12.44 27.25
C ILE A 86 12.84 -13.05 26.77
N SER A 87 13.13 -12.90 25.47
CA SER A 87 14.33 -13.47 24.85
C SER A 87 15.60 -12.69 25.20
N GLY A 88 16.77 -13.29 24.96
CA GLY A 88 18.08 -12.62 25.02
C GLY A 88 18.24 -11.37 24.13
N LYS A 89 17.30 -11.16 23.19
CA LYS A 89 17.27 -10.02 22.25
C LYS A 89 16.20 -8.99 22.59
N TRP A 90 15.35 -9.25 23.57
CA TRP A 90 14.18 -8.44 23.90
C TRP A 90 14.50 -6.95 24.11
N LEU A 91 15.59 -6.63 24.81
CA LEU A 91 15.98 -5.23 25.02
C LEU A 91 16.39 -4.55 23.71
N LYS A 92 17.13 -5.25 22.85
CA LYS A 92 17.55 -4.75 21.53
C LYS A 92 16.33 -4.44 20.67
N GLU A 93 15.38 -5.39 20.59
CA GLU A 93 14.13 -5.27 19.84
C GLU A 93 13.24 -4.14 20.39
N THR A 94 13.19 -3.97 21.71
CA THR A 94 12.42 -2.90 22.36
C THR A 94 13.01 -1.51 22.08
N VAL A 95 14.33 -1.36 22.18
CA VAL A 95 15.03 -0.11 21.80
C VAL A 95 14.86 0.18 20.31
N GLN A 96 14.93 -0.84 19.47
CA GLN A 96 14.69 -0.76 18.04
C GLN A 96 13.27 -0.27 17.73
N ARG A 97 12.24 -0.85 18.36
CA ARG A 97 10.85 -0.40 18.25
C ARG A 97 10.68 1.05 18.66
N PHE A 98 11.26 1.45 19.80
CA PHE A 98 11.17 2.83 20.29
C PHE A 98 11.68 3.86 19.27
N PHE A 99 12.82 3.59 18.64
CA PHE A 99 13.42 4.48 17.63
C PHE A 99 12.92 4.22 16.19
N GLY A 100 12.00 3.28 15.99
CA GLY A 100 11.57 2.85 14.67
C GLY A 100 12.73 2.35 13.79
N ARG A 101 13.66 1.57 14.37
CA ARG A 101 14.81 0.96 13.68
C ARG A 101 14.57 -0.53 13.51
N VAL A 102 14.35 -1.01 12.30
CA VAL A 102 14.23 -2.45 12.00
C VAL A 102 15.53 -3.03 11.48
N GLU A 103 15.74 -4.32 11.69
CA GLU A 103 16.77 -5.08 10.98
C GLU A 103 16.48 -5.03 9.46
N LYS A 104 17.52 -5.15 8.62
CA LYS A 104 17.42 -4.95 7.16
C LYS A 104 16.42 -5.91 6.48
N ASN A 105 16.09 -7.03 7.14
CA ASN A 105 15.11 -8.04 6.71
C ASN A 105 13.67 -7.75 7.17
N GLU A 106 13.43 -6.74 8.01
CA GLU A 106 12.10 -6.40 8.55
C GLU A 106 11.63 -5.00 8.14
N THR A 107 12.21 -4.43 7.08
CA THR A 107 11.87 -3.08 6.62
C THR A 107 10.40 -2.93 6.25
N HIS A 108 9.75 -4.01 5.81
CA HIS A 108 8.32 -4.11 5.56
C HIS A 108 7.45 -3.86 6.80
N LYS A 109 7.99 -3.82 8.02
CA LYS A 109 7.24 -3.47 9.24
C LYS A 109 7.22 -1.98 9.55
N ILE A 110 7.94 -1.16 8.78
CA ILE A 110 8.05 0.28 9.02
C ILE A 110 7.77 1.08 7.75
N TYR A 111 8.36 0.67 6.62
CA TYR A 111 8.31 1.43 5.38
C TYR A 111 7.13 1.01 4.52
N PHE A 112 6.44 2.01 3.98
CA PHE A 112 5.20 1.82 3.24
C PHE A 112 5.40 1.01 1.96
N VAL A 113 6.39 1.38 1.14
CA VAL A 113 6.70 0.69 -0.12
C VAL A 113 7.16 -0.75 0.12
N ASP A 114 8.05 -0.97 1.09
CA ASP A 114 8.57 -2.30 1.42
C ASP A 114 7.43 -3.24 1.91
N TRP A 115 6.46 -2.70 2.67
CA TRP A 115 5.26 -3.47 3.05
C TRP A 115 4.39 -3.81 1.85
N ILE A 116 4.16 -2.85 0.94
CA ILE A 116 3.34 -3.10 -0.27
C ILE A 116 3.99 -4.15 -1.15
N GLU A 117 5.32 -4.15 -1.27
CA GLU A 117 6.06 -5.18 -2.00
C GLU A 117 5.76 -6.57 -1.42
N ALA A 118 5.97 -6.76 -0.12
CA ALA A 118 5.66 -8.02 0.57
C ALA A 118 4.17 -8.41 0.46
N PHE A 119 3.26 -7.43 0.55
CA PHE A 119 1.81 -7.63 0.37
C PHE A 119 1.49 -8.10 -1.05
N THR A 120 2.08 -7.49 -2.08
CA THR A 120 1.84 -7.86 -3.48
C THR A 120 2.40 -9.22 -3.87
N GLU A 121 3.54 -9.61 -3.30
CA GLU A 121 4.10 -10.96 -3.48
C GLU A 121 3.17 -12.03 -2.88
N ASN A 122 2.59 -11.76 -1.72
CA ASN A 122 1.68 -12.67 -1.04
C ASN A 122 0.20 -12.49 -1.44
N ALA A 123 -0.12 -11.57 -2.36
CA ALA A 123 -1.50 -11.23 -2.71
C ALA A 123 -2.33 -12.42 -3.24
N HIS A 124 -1.67 -13.43 -3.80
CA HIS A 124 -2.32 -14.67 -4.25
C HIS A 124 -2.87 -15.53 -3.10
N LYS A 125 -2.34 -15.36 -1.88
CA LYS A 125 -2.80 -16.05 -0.65
C LYS A 125 -3.93 -15.29 0.05
N ILE A 126 -4.14 -14.03 -0.30
CA ILE A 126 -5.14 -13.18 0.33
C ILE A 126 -6.51 -13.50 -0.26
N HIS A 127 -7.47 -13.73 0.62
CA HIS A 127 -8.86 -13.97 0.26
C HIS A 127 -9.69 -12.73 0.60
N TYR A 128 -10.45 -12.26 -0.38
CA TYR A 128 -11.45 -11.22 -0.19
C TYR A 128 -12.84 -11.84 -0.36
N ASN A 129 -13.68 -11.78 0.69
CA ASN A 129 -14.97 -12.45 0.76
C ASN A 129 -14.89 -13.95 0.40
N GLY A 130 -13.87 -14.64 0.94
CA GLY A 130 -13.64 -16.07 0.69
C GLY A 130 -13.12 -16.42 -0.71
N LYS A 131 -12.83 -15.43 -1.57
CA LYS A 131 -12.29 -15.66 -2.92
C LYS A 131 -10.88 -15.09 -3.06
N PRO A 132 -9.96 -15.79 -3.75
CA PRO A 132 -8.64 -15.24 -4.07
C PRO A 132 -8.76 -13.92 -4.85
N ILE A 133 -7.79 -13.03 -4.63
CA ILE A 133 -7.71 -11.78 -5.39
C ILE A 133 -7.47 -12.09 -6.88
N LYS A 134 -8.32 -11.53 -7.75
CA LYS A 134 -8.19 -11.70 -9.21
C LYS A 134 -6.84 -11.18 -9.73
N ALA A 135 -6.24 -11.87 -10.70
CA ALA A 135 -4.93 -11.49 -11.29
C ALA A 135 -4.88 -10.03 -11.77
N ARG A 136 -5.97 -9.52 -12.36
CA ARG A 136 -6.07 -8.11 -12.77
C ARG A 136 -5.91 -7.13 -11.60
N SER A 137 -6.44 -7.49 -10.42
CA SER A 137 -6.28 -6.68 -9.21
C SER A 137 -4.84 -6.71 -8.69
N ILE A 138 -4.18 -7.87 -8.76
CA ILE A 138 -2.75 -7.98 -8.41
C ILE A 138 -1.91 -7.09 -9.32
N ASN A 139 -2.17 -7.09 -10.64
CA ASN A 139 -1.49 -6.21 -11.58
C ASN A 139 -1.71 -4.73 -11.24
N ASN A 140 -2.94 -4.34 -10.89
CA ASN A 140 -3.23 -2.98 -10.44
C ASN A 140 -2.46 -2.58 -9.17
N TYR A 141 -2.23 -3.51 -8.24
CA TYR A 141 -1.38 -3.27 -7.08
C TYR A 141 0.07 -3.09 -7.47
N LYS A 142 0.62 -3.97 -8.33
CA LYS A 142 1.98 -3.84 -8.87
C LYS A 142 2.19 -2.51 -9.59
N THR A 143 1.24 -2.06 -10.40
CA THR A 143 1.32 -0.73 -11.04
C THR A 143 1.38 0.39 -10.01
N THR A 144 0.59 0.30 -8.94
CA THR A 144 0.60 1.33 -7.88
C THR A 144 1.91 1.30 -7.08
N LEU A 145 2.44 0.12 -6.79
CA LEU A 145 3.75 -0.07 -6.16
C LEU A 145 4.87 0.57 -6.98
N ASN A 146 4.89 0.35 -8.29
CA ASN A 146 5.91 0.93 -9.16
C ASN A 146 5.87 2.47 -9.14
N ILE A 147 4.67 3.07 -9.23
CA ILE A 147 4.52 4.53 -9.15
C ILE A 147 4.95 5.06 -7.77
N LEU A 148 4.68 4.33 -6.69
CA LEU A 148 5.17 4.71 -5.35
C LEU A 148 6.70 4.64 -5.24
N LYS A 149 7.34 3.61 -5.82
CA LYS A 149 8.81 3.50 -5.88
C LYS A 149 9.43 4.67 -6.68
N GLU A 150 8.82 5.02 -7.81
CA GLU A 150 9.24 6.19 -8.60
C GLU A 150 9.07 7.50 -7.82
N PHE A 151 7.99 7.64 -7.06
CA PHE A 151 7.74 8.79 -6.21
C PHE A 151 8.76 8.91 -5.05
N GLU A 152 9.06 7.82 -4.34
CA GLU A 152 10.10 7.80 -3.30
C GLU A 152 11.46 8.20 -3.86
N THR A 153 11.80 7.70 -5.05
CA THR A 153 13.05 8.06 -5.75
C THR A 153 13.06 9.54 -6.15
N HIS A 154 11.95 10.07 -6.66
CA HIS A 154 11.83 11.48 -7.04
C HIS A 154 11.93 12.43 -5.84
N LYS A 155 11.39 12.03 -4.68
CA LYS A 155 11.47 12.81 -3.43
C LYS A 155 12.74 12.56 -2.61
N ASP A 156 13.58 11.63 -3.04
CA ASP A 156 14.72 11.11 -2.26
C ASP A 156 14.35 10.80 -0.80
N THR A 157 13.19 10.19 -0.60
CA THR A 157 12.61 9.96 0.73
C THR A 157 11.92 8.60 0.76
N LYS A 158 12.26 7.78 1.76
CA LYS A 158 11.51 6.57 2.10
C LYS A 158 10.43 6.89 3.13
N TYR A 159 9.17 6.64 2.79
CA TYR A 159 8.05 6.95 3.67
C TYR A 159 7.78 5.80 4.64
N ARG A 160 7.70 6.11 5.93
CA ARG A 160 7.16 5.22 6.96
C ARG A 160 5.64 5.26 6.93
N PHE A 161 5.02 4.28 7.57
CA PHE A 161 3.57 4.26 7.75
C PHE A 161 3.01 5.52 8.43
N GLU A 162 3.75 6.09 9.39
CA GLU A 162 3.37 7.31 10.10
C GLU A 162 3.47 8.57 9.23
N ASP A 163 4.25 8.51 8.15
CA ASP A 163 4.44 9.62 7.22
C ASP A 163 3.34 9.69 6.15
N ILE A 164 2.43 8.70 6.09
CA ILE A 164 1.31 8.66 5.13
C ILE A 164 0.16 9.58 5.59
N ASP A 165 0.44 10.87 5.56
CA ASP A 165 -0.43 11.93 6.04
C ASP A 165 -1.03 12.78 4.89
N LEU A 166 -1.63 13.93 5.22
CA LEU A 166 -2.18 14.83 4.20
C LEU A 166 -1.09 15.54 3.37
N GLY A 167 0.11 15.71 3.91
CA GLY A 167 1.27 16.22 3.17
C GLY A 167 1.72 15.23 2.12
N PHE A 168 1.92 13.96 2.50
CA PHE A 168 2.19 12.87 1.56
C PHE A 168 1.14 12.80 0.45
N HIS A 169 -0.15 12.89 0.82
CA HIS A 169 -1.25 12.85 -0.15
C HIS A 169 -1.18 13.97 -1.19
N ARG A 170 -0.98 15.22 -0.76
CA ARG A 170 -0.87 16.38 -1.66
C ARG A 170 0.34 16.26 -2.58
N ASP A 171 1.49 15.89 -2.02
CA ASP A 171 2.73 15.71 -2.77
C ASP A 171 2.61 14.60 -3.81
N PHE A 172 2.00 13.47 -3.44
CA PHE A 172 1.79 12.35 -4.35
C PHE A 172 0.80 12.68 -5.48
N ILE A 173 -0.29 13.41 -5.17
CA ILE A 173 -1.22 13.90 -6.20
C ILE A 173 -0.51 14.86 -7.14
N HIS A 174 0.24 15.82 -6.60
CA HIS A 174 0.99 16.79 -7.41
C HIS A 174 1.96 16.07 -8.33
N TYR A 175 2.74 15.11 -7.82
CA TYR A 175 3.61 14.27 -8.63
C TYR A 175 2.85 13.54 -9.75
N CYS A 176 1.71 12.93 -9.44
CA CYS A 176 0.95 12.20 -10.45
C CYS A 176 0.37 13.11 -11.55
N LEU A 177 -0.17 14.28 -11.18
CA LEU A 177 -0.84 15.18 -12.12
C LEU A 177 0.14 16.08 -12.87
N GLU A 178 1.15 16.61 -12.19
CA GLU A 178 2.06 17.61 -12.75
C GLU A 178 3.35 17.01 -13.31
N GLU A 179 3.94 16.01 -12.65
CA GLU A 179 5.19 15.42 -13.11
C GLU A 179 4.93 14.25 -14.08
N LYS A 180 4.04 13.32 -13.70
CA LYS A 180 3.69 12.15 -14.52
C LYS A 180 2.62 12.44 -15.56
N LYS A 181 1.97 13.60 -15.50
CA LYS A 181 0.86 14.02 -16.38
C LYS A 181 -0.26 12.97 -16.49
N PHE A 182 -0.52 12.24 -15.41
CA PHE A 182 -1.65 11.32 -15.36
C PHE A 182 -2.97 12.09 -15.28
N ASN A 183 -4.01 11.52 -15.89
CA ASN A 183 -5.34 12.08 -15.76
C ASN A 183 -5.87 11.92 -14.30
N PRO A 184 -6.81 12.77 -13.85
CA PRO A 184 -7.34 12.74 -12.50
C PRO A 184 -7.91 11.38 -12.07
N ASN A 185 -8.58 10.66 -12.98
CA ASN A 185 -9.17 9.36 -12.68
C ASN A 185 -8.11 8.28 -12.44
N THR A 186 -7.01 8.29 -13.19
CA THR A 186 -5.86 7.41 -12.98
C THR A 186 -5.19 7.69 -11.64
N THR A 187 -4.93 8.96 -11.33
CA THR A 187 -4.42 9.37 -10.01
C THR A 187 -5.36 8.96 -8.88
N GLY A 188 -6.67 9.13 -9.07
CA GLY A 188 -7.70 8.67 -8.14
C GLY A 188 -7.67 7.17 -7.88
N ASN A 189 -7.42 6.36 -8.92
CA ASN A 189 -7.25 4.92 -8.77
C ASN A 189 -6.02 4.56 -7.92
N PHE A 190 -4.91 5.29 -8.05
CA PHE A 190 -3.74 5.10 -7.18
C PHE A 190 -4.06 5.45 -5.72
N ILE A 191 -4.67 6.60 -5.46
CA ILE A 191 -5.09 7.00 -4.11
C ILE A 191 -6.05 5.99 -3.48
N SER A 192 -7.01 5.48 -4.26
CA SER A 192 -7.94 4.46 -3.76
C SER A 192 -7.22 3.18 -3.32
N ARG A 193 -6.15 2.78 -4.03
CA ARG A 193 -5.36 1.59 -3.68
C ARG A 193 -4.43 1.85 -2.50
N ILE A 194 -3.82 3.04 -2.43
CA ILE A 194 -3.06 3.50 -1.27
C ILE A 194 -3.91 3.40 0.00
N LYS A 195 -5.17 3.85 -0.04
CA LYS A 195 -6.11 3.66 1.09
C LYS A 195 -6.36 2.20 1.42
N THR A 196 -6.48 1.33 0.42
CA THR A 196 -6.61 -0.11 0.65
C THR A 196 -5.38 -0.67 1.36
N PHE A 197 -4.17 -0.30 0.95
CA PHE A 197 -2.94 -0.70 1.64
C PHE A 197 -2.92 -0.21 3.08
N CYS A 198 -3.24 1.07 3.33
CA CYS A 198 -3.30 1.63 4.68
C CYS A 198 -4.27 0.86 5.60
N ARG A 199 -5.44 0.45 5.08
CA ARG A 199 -6.39 -0.37 5.85
C ARG A 199 -5.84 -1.76 6.16
N ASN A 200 -5.10 -2.38 5.25
CA ASN A 200 -4.50 -3.70 5.51
C ASN A 200 -3.35 -3.60 6.52
N ILE A 201 -2.52 -2.55 6.44
CA ILE A 201 -1.49 -2.26 7.44
C ILE A 201 -2.12 -2.07 8.83
N GLU A 202 -3.26 -1.36 8.90
CA GLU A 202 -4.02 -1.21 10.15
C GLU A 202 -4.55 -2.56 10.68
N LEU A 203 -5.06 -3.43 9.80
CA LEU A 203 -5.52 -4.78 10.17
C LEU A 203 -4.37 -5.67 10.69
N ASP A 204 -3.16 -5.46 10.18
CA ASP A 204 -1.94 -6.11 10.66
C ASP A 204 -1.43 -5.54 12.01
N ASN A 205 -2.15 -4.59 12.61
CA ASN A 205 -1.78 -3.87 13.84
C ASN A 205 -0.43 -3.13 13.75
N LEU A 206 -0.09 -2.63 12.56
CA LEU A 206 1.10 -1.82 12.34
C LEU A 206 0.79 -0.32 12.49
N PRO A 207 1.76 0.51 12.92
CA PRO A 207 1.53 1.93 13.25
C PRO A 207 1.32 2.78 11.99
N ILE A 208 0.07 2.97 11.57
CA ILE A 208 -0.30 3.77 10.39
C ILE A 208 -0.93 5.11 10.79
N ASN A 209 -0.61 6.19 10.06
CA ASN A 209 -1.17 7.51 10.33
C ASN A 209 -2.69 7.54 10.07
N PRO A 210 -3.55 7.84 11.05
CA PRO A 210 -5.01 7.77 10.88
C PRO A 210 -5.57 8.79 9.86
N LYS A 211 -4.78 9.80 9.45
CA LYS A 211 -5.19 10.81 8.47
C LYS A 211 -5.53 10.24 7.10
N PHE A 212 -5.11 9.02 6.74
CA PHE A 212 -5.56 8.36 5.49
C PHE A 212 -7.10 8.19 5.42
N LYS A 213 -7.77 8.18 6.58
CA LYS A 213 -9.24 8.12 6.70
C LYS A 213 -9.92 9.49 6.59
N HIS A 214 -9.16 10.57 6.68
CA HIS A 214 -9.69 11.93 6.59
C HIS A 214 -10.33 12.20 5.22
N ARG A 215 -11.38 13.02 5.20
CA ARG A 215 -12.12 13.35 3.97
C ARG A 215 -11.24 13.96 2.88
N GLU A 216 -10.25 14.76 3.28
CA GLU A 216 -9.32 15.43 2.35
C GLU A 216 -8.30 14.50 1.72
N PHE A 217 -8.09 13.31 2.29
CA PHE A 217 -7.33 12.25 1.63
C PHE A 217 -8.21 11.66 0.50
N SER A 218 -8.83 12.47 -0.35
CA SER A 218 -9.78 12.01 -1.37
C SER A 218 -9.07 11.62 -2.66
N ALA A 219 -9.66 10.67 -3.38
CA ALA A 219 -9.22 10.34 -4.73
C ALA A 219 -9.76 11.40 -5.71
N PRO A 220 -8.91 12.08 -6.50
CA PRO A 220 -9.38 13.00 -7.53
C PRO A 220 -10.21 12.27 -8.59
N LYS A 221 -11.19 12.97 -9.16
CA LYS A 221 -12.05 12.47 -10.24
C LYS A 221 -12.32 13.58 -11.23
N SER A 222 -12.36 13.25 -12.51
CA SER A 222 -12.83 14.13 -13.57
C SER A 222 -14.04 13.49 -14.26
N LYS A 223 -15.01 14.33 -14.67
CA LYS A 223 -16.13 13.88 -15.51
C LYS A 223 -15.55 13.34 -16.82
N THR A 224 -15.97 12.14 -17.21
CA THR A 224 -15.75 11.60 -18.55
C THR A 224 -16.99 11.90 -19.38
N PHE A 225 -16.78 12.30 -20.62
CA PHE A 225 -17.85 12.34 -21.61
C PHE A 225 -17.87 10.99 -22.31
N ASP A 226 -18.89 10.20 -22.02
CA ASP A 226 -19.07 8.91 -22.65
C ASP A 226 -19.82 9.13 -23.97
N ILE A 227 -19.08 9.26 -25.07
CA ILE A 227 -19.65 9.35 -26.42
C ILE A 227 -20.22 7.97 -26.76
N TYR A 228 -21.46 7.95 -27.25
CA TYR A 228 -22.17 6.73 -27.67
C TYR A 228 -22.75 6.90 -29.06
N LEU A 229 -22.97 5.77 -29.75
CA LEU A 229 -23.58 5.75 -31.07
C LEU A 229 -25.10 5.77 -30.95
N ASN A 230 -25.76 6.52 -31.83
CA ASN A 230 -27.22 6.45 -32.01
C ASN A 230 -27.60 5.37 -33.04
N ASP A 231 -28.87 4.99 -33.09
CA ASP A 231 -29.34 3.93 -34.00
C ASP A 231 -29.08 4.21 -35.48
N LYS A 232 -29.09 5.49 -35.91
CA LYS A 232 -28.77 5.84 -37.30
C LYS A 232 -27.31 5.49 -37.61
N GLU A 233 -26.39 5.88 -36.74
CA GLU A 233 -24.96 5.59 -36.88
C GLU A 233 -24.68 4.08 -36.83
N ILE A 234 -25.33 3.36 -35.92
CA ILE A 234 -25.24 1.89 -35.83
C ILE A 234 -25.72 1.25 -37.14
N ASN A 235 -26.85 1.71 -37.68
CA ASN A 235 -27.40 1.19 -38.94
C ASN A 235 -26.54 1.56 -40.15
N THR A 236 -25.88 2.72 -40.15
CA THR A 236 -24.89 3.06 -41.17
C THR A 236 -23.74 2.06 -41.18
N ILE A 237 -23.23 1.67 -40.00
CA ILE A 237 -22.16 0.67 -39.89
C ILE A 237 -22.66 -0.70 -40.34
N TYR A 238 -23.86 -1.09 -39.92
CA TYR A 238 -24.48 -2.37 -40.28
C TYR A 238 -24.64 -2.54 -41.80
N ASN A 239 -25.13 -1.51 -42.48
CA ASN A 239 -25.42 -1.57 -43.91
C ASN A 239 -24.21 -1.29 -44.80
N PHE A 240 -23.04 -0.99 -44.23
CA PHE A 240 -21.85 -0.71 -45.03
C PHE A 240 -21.34 -1.99 -45.71
N ASP A 241 -21.07 -1.89 -47.01
CA ASP A 241 -20.57 -2.99 -47.82
C ASP A 241 -19.06 -3.19 -47.62
N PHE A 242 -18.72 -4.23 -46.86
CA PHE A 242 -17.35 -4.72 -46.69
C PHE A 242 -17.04 -5.97 -47.53
N SER A 243 -17.82 -6.27 -48.56
CA SER A 243 -17.68 -7.47 -49.42
C SER A 243 -16.26 -7.67 -49.98
N LYS A 244 -15.50 -6.59 -50.16
CA LYS A 244 -14.11 -6.62 -50.63
C LYS A 244 -13.09 -7.04 -49.57
N SER A 245 -13.50 -7.23 -48.30
CA SER A 245 -12.61 -7.62 -47.19
C SER A 245 -13.39 -8.39 -46.12
N GLN A 246 -13.26 -9.72 -46.14
CA GLN A 246 -13.86 -10.60 -45.12
C GLN A 246 -13.43 -10.23 -43.69
N LYS A 247 -12.21 -9.71 -43.52
CA LYS A 247 -11.73 -9.26 -42.21
C LYS A 247 -12.57 -8.11 -41.65
N PHE A 248 -12.93 -7.14 -42.49
CA PHE A 248 -13.74 -6.00 -42.07
C PHE A 248 -15.21 -6.35 -41.94
N ASP A 249 -15.70 -7.24 -42.80
CA ASP A 249 -17.05 -7.80 -42.70
C ASP A 249 -17.25 -8.51 -41.35
N ASN A 250 -16.32 -9.41 -40.98
CA ASN A 250 -16.33 -10.07 -39.68
C ASN A 250 -16.22 -9.07 -38.51
N ALA A 251 -15.44 -8.00 -38.67
CA ALA A 251 -15.29 -6.98 -37.63
C ALA A 251 -16.58 -6.18 -37.43
N ARG A 252 -17.28 -5.84 -38.52
CA ARG A 252 -18.61 -5.20 -38.50
C ARG A 252 -19.58 -6.10 -37.76
N ASP A 253 -19.64 -7.38 -38.10
CA ASP A 253 -20.58 -8.32 -37.50
C ASP A 253 -20.36 -8.46 -35.99
N LEU A 254 -19.12 -8.68 -35.55
CA LEU A 254 -18.77 -8.73 -34.12
C LEU A 254 -19.10 -7.42 -33.40
N PHE A 255 -18.91 -6.28 -34.07
CA PHE A 255 -19.22 -4.96 -33.51
C PHE A 255 -20.73 -4.79 -33.31
N ILE A 256 -21.54 -5.15 -34.31
CA ILE A 256 -23.01 -5.08 -34.24
C ILE A 256 -23.56 -6.05 -33.19
N ILE A 257 -23.00 -7.26 -33.09
CA ILE A 257 -23.33 -8.22 -32.03
C ILE A 257 -23.06 -7.60 -30.66
N GLY A 258 -21.88 -7.01 -30.46
CA GLY A 258 -21.53 -6.35 -29.20
C GLY A 258 -22.50 -5.21 -28.84
N LEU A 259 -22.83 -4.35 -29.81
CA LEU A 259 -23.77 -3.25 -29.63
C LEU A 259 -25.19 -3.73 -29.30
N ARG A 260 -25.70 -4.73 -30.03
CA ARG A 260 -27.08 -5.20 -29.90
C ARG A 260 -27.31 -6.14 -28.73
N THR A 261 -26.26 -6.77 -28.20
CA THR A 261 -26.35 -7.58 -26.96
C THR A 261 -26.07 -6.77 -25.70
N GLY A 262 -25.37 -5.63 -25.81
CA GLY A 262 -24.93 -4.85 -24.65
C GLY A 262 -23.92 -5.58 -23.75
N LEU A 263 -23.39 -6.73 -24.21
CA LEU A 263 -22.43 -7.53 -23.48
C LEU A 263 -21.04 -6.92 -23.57
N ARG A 264 -20.21 -7.19 -22.55
CA ARG A 264 -18.78 -6.84 -22.62
C ARG A 264 -18.11 -7.69 -23.69
N VAL A 265 -17.04 -7.16 -24.29
CA VAL A 265 -16.25 -7.89 -25.31
C VAL A 265 -15.86 -9.28 -24.87
N SER A 266 -15.36 -9.43 -23.64
CA SER A 266 -14.97 -10.73 -23.09
C SER A 266 -16.14 -11.71 -22.94
N ASP A 267 -17.37 -11.21 -22.80
CA ASP A 267 -18.56 -12.02 -22.62
C ASP A 267 -19.17 -12.41 -23.98
N PHE A 268 -19.37 -11.47 -24.91
CA PHE A 268 -19.98 -11.81 -26.21
C PHE A 268 -19.08 -12.67 -27.09
N MET A 269 -17.75 -12.51 -26.99
CA MET A 269 -16.79 -13.37 -27.73
C MET A 269 -16.83 -14.84 -27.29
N ARG A 270 -17.53 -15.15 -26.19
CA ARG A 270 -17.72 -16.51 -25.68
C ARG A 270 -19.10 -17.09 -26.00
N ILE A 271 -19.97 -16.35 -26.67
CA ILE A 271 -21.28 -16.87 -27.09
C ILE A 271 -21.02 -18.06 -28.02
N LYS A 272 -21.63 -19.19 -27.67
CA LYS A 272 -21.66 -20.40 -28.48
C LYS A 272 -23.08 -20.68 -28.94
N LYS A 273 -23.25 -21.58 -29.91
CA LYS A 273 -24.58 -22.05 -30.36
C LYS A 273 -25.44 -22.54 -29.20
N GLU A 274 -24.83 -23.18 -28.21
CA GLU A 274 -25.46 -23.68 -26.98
C GLU A 274 -26.14 -22.56 -26.15
N ASN A 275 -25.63 -21.33 -26.24
CA ASN A 275 -26.17 -20.20 -25.52
C ASN A 275 -27.42 -19.63 -26.20
N ILE A 276 -27.68 -19.97 -27.47
CA ILE A 276 -28.80 -19.45 -28.25
C ILE A 276 -30.00 -20.38 -28.05
N LEU A 277 -30.99 -19.91 -27.28
CA LEU A 277 -32.18 -20.66 -26.92
C LEU A 277 -33.40 -20.00 -27.58
N GLY A 278 -33.75 -20.44 -28.78
CA GLY A 278 -34.80 -19.80 -29.57
C GLY A 278 -34.44 -18.36 -29.94
N ASN A 279 -35.16 -17.38 -29.39
CA ASN A 279 -34.91 -15.95 -29.67
C ASN A 279 -34.18 -15.21 -28.54
N VAL A 280 -33.50 -15.94 -27.66
CA VAL A 280 -32.71 -15.36 -26.55
C VAL A 280 -31.31 -15.96 -26.48
N ILE A 281 -30.40 -15.23 -25.85
CA ILE A 281 -29.06 -15.67 -25.46
C ILE A 281 -29.04 -15.84 -23.96
N ASN A 282 -28.68 -17.03 -23.47
CA ASN A 282 -28.44 -17.29 -22.06
C ASN A 282 -26.93 -17.43 -21.81
N ILE A 283 -26.36 -16.50 -21.05
CA ILE A 283 -24.91 -16.47 -20.78
C ILE A 283 -24.60 -15.99 -19.36
N THR A 284 -23.68 -16.69 -18.70
CA THR A 284 -23.09 -16.24 -17.44
C THR A 284 -21.87 -15.36 -17.67
N THR A 285 -21.91 -14.13 -17.16
CA THR A 285 -20.87 -13.11 -17.33
C THR A 285 -19.62 -13.43 -16.51
N GLN A 286 -18.43 -13.19 -17.04
CA GLN A 286 -17.18 -13.52 -16.35
C GLN A 286 -16.90 -12.62 -15.14
N LYS A 287 -17.27 -11.34 -15.23
CA LYS A 287 -16.84 -10.34 -14.25
C LYS A 287 -17.66 -10.44 -12.96
N THR A 288 -18.98 -10.46 -13.09
CA THR A 288 -19.94 -10.45 -11.97
C THR A 288 -20.47 -11.85 -11.65
N ASN A 289 -20.26 -12.84 -12.53
CA ASN A 289 -20.80 -14.19 -12.36
C ASN A 289 -22.33 -14.22 -12.29
N GLU A 290 -22.96 -13.31 -13.02
CA GLU A 290 -24.42 -13.19 -13.15
C GLU A 290 -24.87 -13.89 -14.41
N ASN A 291 -25.96 -14.66 -14.31
CA ASN A 291 -26.58 -15.29 -15.46
C ASN A 291 -27.57 -14.32 -16.12
N LEU A 292 -27.38 -14.03 -17.39
CA LEU A 292 -28.18 -13.09 -18.16
C LEU A 292 -28.96 -13.83 -19.24
N THR A 293 -30.21 -13.42 -19.46
CA THR A 293 -31.03 -13.83 -20.61
C THR A 293 -31.34 -12.59 -21.44
N ILE A 294 -30.88 -12.56 -22.70
CA ILE A 294 -30.89 -11.37 -23.55
C ILE A 294 -31.67 -11.68 -24.85
N PRO A 295 -32.73 -10.94 -25.19
CA PRO A 295 -33.41 -11.09 -26.48
C PRO A 295 -32.49 -10.83 -27.67
N ILE A 296 -32.62 -11.63 -28.73
CA ILE A 296 -31.83 -11.45 -29.95
C ILE A 296 -32.44 -10.34 -30.80
N HIS A 297 -31.64 -9.31 -31.08
CA HIS A 297 -32.00 -8.23 -31.98
C HIS A 297 -32.05 -8.71 -33.44
N PRO A 298 -32.96 -8.20 -34.31
CA PRO A 298 -33.06 -8.62 -35.71
C PRO A 298 -31.74 -8.61 -36.48
N GLN A 299 -30.94 -7.55 -36.37
CA GLN A 299 -29.61 -7.47 -37.00
C GLN A 299 -28.66 -8.59 -36.55
N PHE A 300 -28.70 -9.00 -35.28
CA PHE A 300 -27.91 -10.14 -34.83
C PHE A 300 -28.47 -11.44 -35.43
N LYS A 301 -29.79 -11.60 -35.48
CA LYS A 301 -30.39 -12.77 -36.12
C LYS A 301 -30.01 -12.91 -37.60
N GLU A 302 -29.92 -11.80 -38.32
CA GLU A 302 -29.45 -11.78 -39.72
C GLU A 302 -27.98 -12.20 -39.84
N ILE A 303 -27.10 -11.72 -38.95
CA ILE A 303 -25.69 -12.11 -38.90
C ILE A 303 -25.48 -13.59 -38.55
N LEU A 304 -26.42 -14.21 -37.83
CA LEU A 304 -26.33 -15.62 -37.44
C LEU A 304 -26.68 -16.62 -38.56
N ASN A 305 -27.36 -16.16 -39.62
CA ASN A 305 -27.81 -17.00 -40.75
C ASN A 305 -26.72 -17.11 -41.82
#